data_AF-A0A4V2PT04-F1
#
_entry.id   AF-A0A4V2PT04-F1
#
_cell.length_a   1.000
_cell.length_b   1.000
_cell.length_c   1.000
_cell.angle_alpha   90.00
_cell.angle_beta   90.00
_cell.angle_gamma   90.00
#
_symmetry.space_group_name_H-M   'P 1'
#
loop_
_entity.id
_entity.type
_entity.pdbx_description
1 polymer ?
#
loop_
_entity_poly.entity_id
_entity_poly.type
_entity_poly.pdbx_seq_one_letter_code
_entity_poly.pdbx_strand_id
1 'polypeptide(L)'
;MKAKDYLYMFLGVIITITILILCFQGISSTSDKIAFASIIVNVVIAVLVVAYFQNRESNSRSLKDYFINQISGIKCDYDKFIQQIKDEKLTPNEIKKKFKDFSIKNQQLEYFLKTELKLNTIYIQEQNRKIHKLITNSYEFNNLYDSIKFALENSTNNELIILHKDFNHHITSLIVEINKT
;
A
#
# COMPACT_ATOMS: atom_id res chain seq x y z
N MET A 1 -5.64 -20.96 -10.00
CA MET A 1 -7.06 -21.15 -10.40
C MET A 1 -7.09 -22.24 -11.46
N LYS A 2 -7.75 -23.38 -11.21
CA LYS A 2 -7.49 -24.63 -11.96
C LYS A 2 -8.44 -24.73 -13.18
N ALA A 3 -7.98 -25.36 -14.27
CA ALA A 3 -8.75 -25.52 -15.51
C ALA A 3 -10.15 -26.17 -15.34
N LYS A 4 -10.35 -26.95 -14.27
CA LYS A 4 -11.66 -27.52 -13.90
C LYS A 4 -12.68 -26.46 -13.50
N ASP A 5 -12.25 -25.35 -12.87
CA ASP A 5 -13.15 -24.30 -12.39
C ASP A 5 -13.77 -23.53 -13.59
N TYR A 6 -12.99 -23.32 -14.65
CA TYR A 6 -13.48 -22.76 -15.91
C TYR A 6 -14.44 -23.69 -16.64
N LEU A 7 -14.19 -25.01 -16.62
CA LEU A 7 -15.07 -26.00 -17.25
C LEU A 7 -16.45 -26.01 -16.59
N TYR A 8 -16.53 -26.02 -15.25
CA TYR A 8 -17.79 -26.00 -14.51
C TYR A 8 -18.54 -24.67 -14.69
N MET A 9 -17.82 -23.55 -14.71
CA MET A 9 -18.41 -22.23 -14.98
C MET A 9 -19.01 -22.17 -16.39
N PHE A 10 -18.30 -22.67 -17.40
CA PHE A 10 -18.78 -22.69 -18.79
C PHE A 10 -20.00 -23.59 -18.97
N LEU A 11 -19.99 -24.79 -18.36
CA LEU A 11 -21.15 -25.70 -18.37
C LEU A 11 -22.37 -25.07 -17.68
N GLY A 12 -22.17 -24.38 -16.54
CA GLY A 12 -23.23 -23.70 -15.81
C GLY A 12 -23.87 -22.55 -16.62
N VAL A 13 -23.07 -21.81 -17.39
CA VAL A 13 -23.56 -20.75 -18.29
C VAL A 13 -24.36 -21.33 -19.45
N ILE A 14 -23.89 -22.42 -20.06
CA ILE A 14 -24.63 -23.09 -21.15
C ILE A 14 -25.98 -23.60 -20.65
N ILE A 15 -26.01 -24.26 -19.49
CA ILE A 15 -27.27 -24.79 -18.91
C ILE A 15 -28.26 -23.65 -18.63
N THR A 16 -27.81 -22.57 -18.02
CA THR A 16 -28.69 -21.42 -17.72
C THR A 16 -29.20 -20.72 -18.98
N ILE A 17 -28.37 -20.54 -20.01
CA ILE A 17 -28.80 -20.02 -21.32
C ILE A 17 -29.83 -20.94 -21.97
N THR A 18 -29.61 -22.26 -21.91
CA THR A 18 -30.52 -23.25 -22.51
C THR A 18 -31.88 -23.24 -21.82
N ILE A 19 -31.92 -23.15 -20.49
CA ILE A 19 -33.16 -23.01 -19.71
C ILE A 19 -33.89 -21.71 -20.09
N LEU A 20 -33.16 -20.60 -20.24
CA LEU A 20 -33.70 -19.30 -20.64
C LEU A 20 -34.36 -19.34 -22.03
N ILE A 21 -33.72 -20.01 -23.00
CA ILE A 21 -34.26 -20.18 -24.36
C ILE A 21 -35.51 -21.05 -24.34
N LEU A 22 -35.51 -22.15 -23.58
CA LEU A 22 -36.67 -23.03 -23.44
C LEU A 22 -37.86 -22.31 -22.78
N CYS A 23 -37.60 -21.50 -21.74
CA CYS A 23 -38.63 -20.65 -21.12
C CYS A 23 -39.19 -19.64 -22.12
N PHE A 24 -38.37 -19.03 -22.97
CA PHE A 24 -38.83 -18.06 -23.97
C PHE A 24 -39.70 -18.69 -25.07
N GLN A 25 -39.35 -19.90 -25.52
CA GLN A 25 -40.12 -20.63 -26.55
C GLN A 25 -41.47 -21.14 -26.03
N GLY A 26 -41.57 -21.44 -24.73
CA GLY A 26 -42.83 -21.87 -24.09
C GLY A 26 -43.87 -20.76 -23.90
N ILE A 27 -43.50 -19.50 -24.13
CA ILE A 27 -44.39 -18.35 -23.98
C ILE A 27 -45.12 -18.07 -25.30
N SER A 28 -46.45 -18.22 -25.29
CA SER A 28 -47.30 -18.00 -26.46
C SER A 28 -47.75 -16.54 -26.62
N SER A 29 -47.94 -15.81 -25.51
CA SER A 29 -48.45 -14.43 -25.53
C SER A 29 -47.34 -13.38 -25.72
N THR A 30 -47.61 -12.34 -26.50
CA THR A 30 -46.65 -11.24 -26.73
C THR A 30 -46.38 -10.43 -25.46
N SER A 31 -47.39 -10.30 -24.58
CA SER A 31 -47.27 -9.59 -23.30
C SER A 31 -46.28 -10.30 -22.36
N ASP A 32 -46.37 -11.63 -22.28
CA ASP A 32 -45.50 -12.42 -21.41
C ASP A 32 -44.05 -12.42 -21.92
N LYS A 33 -43.84 -12.36 -23.24
CA LYS A 33 -42.51 -12.19 -23.84
C LYS A 33 -41.87 -10.86 -23.44
N ILE A 34 -42.65 -9.78 -23.41
CA ILE A 34 -42.19 -8.46 -22.98
C ILE A 34 -41.84 -8.48 -21.47
N ALA A 35 -42.69 -9.10 -20.66
CA ALA A 35 -42.42 -9.26 -19.22
C ALA A 35 -41.14 -10.08 -18.96
N PHE A 36 -40.95 -11.18 -19.70
CA PHE A 36 -39.75 -12.00 -19.60
C PHE A 36 -38.49 -11.26 -20.05
N ALA A 37 -38.56 -10.49 -21.15
CA ALA A 37 -37.46 -9.64 -21.59
C ALA A 37 -37.09 -8.60 -20.53
N SER A 38 -38.08 -8.01 -19.85
CA SER A 38 -37.84 -7.07 -18.73
C SER A 38 -37.08 -7.74 -17.58
N ILE A 39 -37.42 -8.98 -17.23
CA ILE A 39 -36.69 -9.75 -16.20
C ILE A 39 -35.23 -9.96 -16.63
N ILE A 40 -34.98 -10.37 -17.87
CA ILE A 40 -33.62 -10.55 -18.40
C ILE A 40 -32.82 -9.26 -18.32
N VAL A 41 -33.40 -8.14 -18.77
CA VAL A 41 -32.73 -6.83 -18.76
C VAL A 41 -32.35 -6.44 -17.33
N ASN A 42 -33.24 -6.63 -16.36
CA ASN A 42 -32.95 -6.34 -14.95
C ASN A 42 -31.82 -7.21 -14.39
N VAL A 43 -31.77 -8.49 -14.74
CA VAL A 43 -30.68 -9.40 -14.34
C VAL A 43 -29.36 -8.95 -14.96
N VAL A 44 -29.34 -8.59 -16.24
CA VAL A 44 -28.13 -8.10 -16.92
C VAL A 44 -27.62 -6.82 -16.26
N ILE A 45 -28.50 -5.86 -15.97
CA ILE A 45 -28.14 -4.62 -15.29
C ILE A 45 -27.54 -4.92 -13.91
N ALA A 46 -28.18 -5.80 -13.12
CA ALA A 46 -27.67 -6.17 -11.80
C ALA A 46 -26.26 -6.78 -11.86
N VAL A 47 -26.01 -7.68 -12.82
CA VAL A 47 -24.68 -8.28 -13.03
C VAL A 47 -23.65 -7.23 -13.42
N LEU A 48 -23.98 -6.32 -14.34
CA LEU A 48 -23.07 -5.25 -14.76
C LEU A 48 -22.72 -4.31 -13.60
N VAL A 49 -23.70 -3.94 -12.78
CA VAL A 49 -23.50 -3.12 -11.58
C VAL A 49 -22.54 -3.82 -10.64
N VAL A 50 -22.81 -5.09 -10.29
CA VAL A 50 -21.96 -5.85 -9.38
C VAL A 50 -20.54 -5.99 -9.94
N ALA A 51 -20.37 -6.32 -11.22
CA ALA A 51 -19.07 -6.47 -11.85
C ALA A 51 -18.27 -5.15 -11.85
N TYR A 52 -18.93 -4.02 -12.16
CA TYR A 52 -18.32 -2.70 -12.16
C TYR A 52 -17.84 -2.30 -10.76
N PHE A 53 -18.69 -2.45 -9.74
CA PHE A 53 -18.35 -2.12 -8.36
C PHE A 53 -17.27 -3.06 -7.79
N GLN A 54 -17.37 -4.38 -8.03
CA GLN A 54 -16.37 -5.34 -7.55
C GLN A 54 -14.98 -5.08 -8.15
N ASN A 55 -14.88 -4.81 -9.45
CA ASN A 55 -13.60 -4.53 -10.08
C ASN A 55 -12.97 -3.24 -9.53
N ARG A 56 -13.78 -2.20 -9.28
CA ARG A 56 -13.32 -0.94 -8.71
C ARG A 56 -12.85 -1.10 -7.27
N GLU A 57 -13.62 -1.78 -6.43
CA GLU A 57 -13.28 -2.09 -5.03
C GLU A 57 -12.02 -2.95 -4.95
N SER A 58 -11.92 -4.00 -5.79
CA SER A 58 -10.74 -4.87 -5.83
C SER A 58 -9.47 -4.11 -6.23
N ASN A 59 -9.55 -3.21 -7.23
CA ASN A 59 -8.41 -2.39 -7.63
C ASN A 59 -8.03 -1.39 -6.54
N SER A 60 -9.01 -0.75 -5.89
CA SER A 60 -8.77 0.17 -4.77
C SER A 60 -8.08 -0.55 -3.61
N ARG A 61 -8.56 -1.75 -3.24
CA ARG A 61 -7.96 -2.57 -2.19
C ARG A 61 -6.54 -3.00 -2.53
N SER A 62 -6.30 -3.50 -3.74
CA SER A 62 -4.97 -3.89 -4.21
C SER A 62 -3.97 -2.73 -4.12
N LEU A 63 -4.41 -1.52 -4.50
CA LEU A 63 -3.59 -0.32 -4.40
C LEU A 63 -3.26 0.06 -2.95
N LYS A 64 -4.26 0.01 -2.05
CA LYS A 64 -4.05 0.24 -0.61
C LYS A 64 -3.07 -0.77 -0.02
N ASP A 65 -3.26 -2.05 -0.30
CA ASP A 65 -2.39 -3.13 0.17
C ASP A 65 -0.94 -2.93 -0.34
N TYR A 66 -0.77 -2.52 -1.60
CA TYR A 66 0.53 -2.18 -2.15
C TYR A 66 1.22 -1.07 -1.35
N PHE A 67 0.55 0.05 -1.12
CA PHE A 67 1.14 1.17 -0.39
C PHE A 67 1.43 0.81 1.08
N ILE A 68 0.51 0.13 1.76
CA ILE A 68 0.71 -0.37 3.14
C ILE A 68 1.96 -1.23 3.22
N ASN A 69 2.18 -2.11 2.23
CA ASN A 69 3.38 -2.94 2.17
C ASN A 69 4.65 -2.11 1.94
N GLN A 70 4.62 -1.10 1.06
CA GLN A 70 5.76 -0.21 0.85
C GLN A 70 6.13 0.56 2.12
N ILE A 71 5.14 1.11 2.82
CA ILE A 71 5.31 1.86 4.06
C ILE A 71 5.83 0.96 5.18
N SER A 72 5.28 -0.25 5.31
CA SER A 72 5.76 -1.25 6.26
C SER A 72 7.19 -1.68 5.97
N GLY A 73 7.55 -1.77 4.68
CA GLY A 73 8.93 -1.99 4.22
C GLY A 73 9.87 -0.88 4.66
N ILE A 74 9.49 0.39 4.46
CA ILE A 74 10.28 1.55 4.92
C ILE A 74 10.47 1.52 6.42
N LYS A 75 9.41 1.22 7.19
CA LYS A 75 9.49 1.07 8.65
C LYS A 75 10.54 0.03 9.04
N CYS A 76 10.47 -1.15 8.43
CA CYS A 76 11.40 -2.25 8.70
C CYS A 76 12.85 -1.89 8.36
N ASP A 77 13.07 -1.24 7.21
CA ASP A 77 14.38 -0.75 6.80
C ASP A 77 14.92 0.31 7.79
N TYR A 78 14.06 1.21 8.26
CA TYR A 78 14.41 2.23 9.25
C TYR A 78 14.75 1.63 10.61
N ASP A 79 13.91 0.72 11.12
CA ASP A 79 14.14 0.05 12.41
C ASP A 79 15.49 -0.67 12.40
N LYS A 80 15.81 -1.37 11.30
CA LYS A 80 17.12 -2.01 11.10
C LYS A 80 18.26 -0.99 11.06
N PHE A 81 18.08 0.11 10.33
CA PHE A 81 19.11 1.14 10.22
C PHE A 81 19.41 1.80 11.57
N ILE A 82 18.38 2.16 12.34
CA ILE A 82 18.55 2.71 13.70
C ILE A 82 19.24 1.70 14.61
N GLN A 83 18.88 0.42 14.54
CA GLN A 83 19.55 -0.62 15.32
C GLN A 83 21.03 -0.75 14.93
N GLN A 84 21.36 -0.69 13.64
CA GLN A 84 22.74 -0.75 13.17
C GLN A 84 23.58 0.46 13.62
N ILE A 85 22.97 1.64 13.73
CA ILE A 85 23.61 2.81 14.33
C ILE A 85 23.90 2.57 15.82
N LYS A 86 22.92 2.08 16.57
CA LYS A 86 23.06 1.80 18.01
C LYS A 86 24.06 0.71 18.32
N ASP A 87 24.17 -0.29 17.45
CA ASP A 87 25.12 -1.39 17.57
C ASP A 87 26.53 -1.02 17.05
N GLU A 88 26.76 0.25 16.67
CA GLU A 88 28.04 0.75 16.14
C GLU A 88 28.52 -0.02 14.90
N LYS A 89 27.58 -0.49 14.06
CA LYS A 89 27.88 -1.34 12.89
C LYS A 89 28.19 -0.56 11.63
N LEU A 90 27.94 0.75 11.61
CA LEU A 90 28.02 1.56 10.40
C LEU A 90 29.11 2.62 10.50
N THR A 91 29.73 2.89 9.36
CA THR A 91 30.61 4.05 9.15
C THR A 91 29.82 5.30 8.81
N PRO A 92 30.39 6.50 9.01
CA PRO A 92 29.74 7.77 8.61
C PRO A 92 29.31 7.82 7.14
N ASN A 93 30.12 7.23 6.23
CA ASN A 93 29.80 7.18 4.80
C ASN A 93 28.62 6.26 4.49
N GLU A 94 28.51 5.12 5.16
CA GLU A 94 27.36 4.22 5.04
C GLU A 94 26.09 4.88 5.56
N ILE A 95 26.18 5.61 6.68
CA ILE A 95 25.07 6.39 7.25
C ILE A 95 24.58 7.44 6.25
N LYS A 96 25.47 8.26 5.68
CA LYS A 96 25.12 9.26 4.64
C LYS A 96 24.45 8.61 3.44
N LYS A 97 24.99 7.49 2.96
CA LYS A 97 24.43 6.75 1.82
C LYS A 97 23.02 6.25 2.13
N LYS A 98 22.80 5.66 3.31
CA LYS A 98 21.48 5.18 3.75
C LYS A 98 20.46 6.32 3.84
N PHE A 99 20.85 7.48 4.39
CA PHE A 99 19.96 8.64 4.41
C PHE A 99 19.58 9.16 3.02
N LYS A 100 20.51 9.09 2.05
CA LYS A 100 20.21 9.42 0.65
C LYS A 100 19.22 8.42 0.05
N ASP A 101 19.42 7.12 0.28
CA ASP A 101 18.52 6.07 -0.20
C ASP A 101 17.10 6.24 0.39
N PHE A 102 17.00 6.50 1.71
CA PHE A 102 15.72 6.80 2.36
C PHE A 102 15.07 8.05 1.78
N SER A 103 15.86 9.10 1.50
CA SER A 103 15.33 10.34 0.93
C SER A 103 14.65 10.11 -0.41
N ILE A 104 15.29 9.35 -1.29
CA ILE A 104 14.74 9.01 -2.62
C ILE A 104 13.45 8.19 -2.47
N LYS A 105 13.50 7.13 -1.66
CA LYS A 105 12.33 6.25 -1.42
C LYS A 105 11.15 7.03 -0.84
N ASN A 106 11.39 7.85 0.19
CA ASN A 106 10.36 8.61 0.87
C ASN A 106 9.73 9.64 -0.07
N GLN A 107 10.53 10.38 -0.85
CA GLN A 107 10.00 11.36 -1.81
C GLN A 107 9.12 10.71 -2.88
N GLN A 108 9.55 9.57 -3.42
CA GLN A 108 8.76 8.82 -4.39
C GLN A 108 7.44 8.33 -3.78
N LEU A 109 7.50 7.76 -2.58
CA LEU A 109 6.32 7.26 -1.89
C LEU A 109 5.33 8.39 -1.56
N GLU A 110 5.81 9.50 -1.01
CA GLU A 110 4.98 10.68 -0.71
C GLU A 110 4.28 11.23 -1.94
N TYR A 111 5.00 11.29 -3.08
CA TYR A 111 4.41 11.70 -4.35
C TYR A 111 3.23 10.81 -4.73
N PHE A 112 3.41 9.49 -4.74
CA PHE A 112 2.36 8.57 -5.15
C PHE A 112 1.20 8.48 -4.16
N LEU A 113 1.46 8.56 -2.85
CA LEU A 113 0.41 8.63 -1.85
C LEU A 113 -0.46 9.89 -2.02
N LYS A 114 0.16 11.00 -2.42
CA LYS A 114 -0.55 12.26 -2.71
C LYS A 114 -1.33 12.20 -4.03
N THR A 115 -0.75 11.65 -5.09
CA THR A 115 -1.43 11.61 -6.40
C THR A 115 -2.52 10.55 -6.46
N GLU A 116 -2.25 9.34 -5.96
CA GLU A 116 -3.15 8.19 -6.10
C GLU A 116 -4.17 8.09 -4.97
N LEU A 117 -3.76 8.36 -3.73
CA LEU A 117 -4.63 8.26 -2.55
C LEU A 117 -5.11 9.61 -2.00
N LYS A 118 -4.67 10.73 -2.62
CA LYS A 118 -5.05 12.10 -2.22
C LYS A 118 -4.73 12.43 -0.75
N LEU A 119 -3.75 11.74 -0.18
CA LEU A 119 -3.28 11.99 1.19
C LEU A 119 -2.33 13.19 1.18
N ASN A 120 -2.74 14.29 1.83
CA ASN A 120 -2.00 15.56 1.79
C ASN A 120 -1.12 15.80 3.03
N THR A 121 -1.38 15.09 4.13
CA THR A 121 -0.68 15.22 5.42
C THR A 121 0.42 14.17 5.57
N ILE A 122 1.32 14.11 4.59
CA ILE A 122 2.41 13.13 4.57
C ILE A 122 3.76 13.84 4.74
N TYR A 123 4.47 13.47 5.80
CA TYR A 123 5.74 14.09 6.18
C TYR A 123 6.82 13.07 6.56
N ILE A 124 6.83 11.90 5.89
CA ILE A 124 7.84 10.84 6.10
C ILE A 124 9.25 11.39 5.84
N GLN A 125 9.42 12.17 4.78
CA GLN A 125 10.70 12.76 4.42
C GLN A 125 11.13 13.85 5.40
N GLU A 126 10.19 14.57 6.00
CA GLU A 126 10.52 15.54 7.05
C GLU A 126 11.06 14.84 8.30
N GLN A 127 10.43 13.72 8.70
CA GLN A 127 10.93 12.92 9.83
C GLN A 127 12.31 12.32 9.54
N ASN A 128 12.53 11.82 8.31
CA ASN A 128 13.86 11.40 7.86
C ASN A 128 14.89 12.53 8.00
N ARG A 129 14.55 13.74 7.55
CA ARG A 129 15.44 14.91 7.66
C ARG A 129 15.75 15.28 9.11
N LYS A 130 14.81 15.14 10.05
CA LYS A 130 15.06 15.40 11.48
C LYS A 130 16.09 14.43 12.03
N ILE A 131 15.90 13.12 11.79
CA ILE A 131 16.84 12.08 12.21
C ILE A 131 18.21 12.29 11.54
N HIS A 132 18.22 12.58 10.24
CA HIS A 132 19.45 12.84 9.49
C HIS A 132 20.23 14.01 10.09
N LYS A 133 19.57 15.15 10.35
CA LYS A 133 20.19 16.33 10.97
C LYS A 133 20.72 16.03 12.37
N LEU A 134 19.96 15.30 13.20
CA LEU A 134 20.41 14.93 14.54
C LEU A 134 21.74 14.18 14.46
N ILE A 135 21.83 13.18 13.57
CA ILE A 135 23.04 12.37 13.43
C ILE A 135 24.19 13.17 12.80
N THR A 136 23.97 13.89 11.71
CA THR A 136 25.07 14.58 11.00
C THR A 136 25.58 15.82 11.72
N ASN A 137 24.74 16.47 12.53
CA ASN A 137 25.14 17.63 13.31
C ASN A 137 25.72 17.25 14.67
N SER A 138 25.72 15.96 15.02
CA SER A 138 26.27 15.48 16.27
C SER A 138 27.79 15.68 16.30
N TYR A 139 28.34 15.95 17.48
CA TYR A 139 29.79 16.13 17.64
C TYR A 139 30.52 14.84 17.27
N GLU A 140 29.97 13.71 17.67
CA GLU A 140 30.48 12.36 17.40
C GLU A 140 30.64 12.14 15.90
N PHE A 141 29.65 12.55 15.11
CA PHE A 141 29.67 12.34 13.66
C PHE A 141 30.69 13.21 12.94
N ASN A 142 30.92 14.44 13.43
CA ASN A 142 31.85 15.39 12.82
C ASN A 142 33.31 15.18 13.22
N ASN A 143 33.58 14.48 14.32
CA ASN A 143 34.95 14.19 14.79
C ASN A 143 35.48 12.82 14.36
N LEU A 144 34.70 12.05 13.59
CA LEU A 144 35.14 10.76 13.06
C LEU A 144 35.71 10.92 11.65
N TYR A 145 36.93 10.43 11.45
CA TYR A 145 37.46 10.16 10.11
C TYR A 145 36.76 8.95 9.49
N ASP A 146 36.61 8.94 8.16
CA ASP A 146 35.72 8.08 7.34
C ASP A 146 35.81 6.54 7.55
N SER A 147 36.78 6.04 8.33
CA SER A 147 37.07 4.61 8.53
C SER A 147 36.75 4.07 9.93
N ILE A 148 36.33 4.91 10.88
CA ILE A 148 36.00 4.49 12.25
C ILE A 148 34.50 4.25 12.38
N LYS A 149 34.12 3.20 13.13
CA LYS A 149 32.73 2.89 13.44
C LYS A 149 32.10 4.04 14.22
N PHE A 150 30.89 4.41 13.83
CA PHE A 150 30.14 5.49 14.47
C PHE A 150 29.55 5.02 15.80
N ALA A 151 29.88 5.71 16.88
CA ALA A 151 29.32 5.52 18.21
C ALA A 151 28.63 6.80 18.67
N LEU A 152 27.40 6.68 19.19
CA LEU A 152 26.63 7.79 19.70
C LEU A 152 26.88 7.97 21.21
N GLU A 153 26.95 9.22 21.67
CA GLU A 153 26.84 9.47 23.10
C GLU A 153 25.42 9.18 23.59
N ASN A 154 25.30 8.91 24.90
CA ASN A 154 24.02 8.57 25.53
C ASN A 154 22.95 9.65 25.34
N SER A 155 23.33 10.92 25.33
CA SER A 155 22.44 12.07 25.07
C SER A 155 21.84 12.00 23.66
N THR A 156 22.68 11.91 22.64
CA THR A 156 22.27 11.83 21.23
C THR A 156 21.46 10.55 20.96
N ASN A 157 21.80 9.44 21.59
CA ASN A 157 21.05 8.19 21.47
C ASN A 157 19.64 8.30 22.06
N ASN A 158 19.47 8.99 23.19
CA ASN A 158 18.16 9.23 23.78
C ASN A 158 17.27 10.10 22.86
N GLU A 159 17.83 11.15 22.26
CA GLU A 159 17.11 11.96 21.28
C GLU A 159 16.74 11.17 20.02
N LEU A 160 17.65 10.30 19.56
CA LEU A 160 17.40 9.41 18.44
C LEU A 160 16.24 8.45 18.71
N ILE A 161 16.16 7.90 19.93
CA ILE A 161 15.04 7.04 20.36
C ILE A 161 13.71 7.79 20.30
N ILE A 162 13.68 9.05 20.75
CA ILE A 162 12.47 9.88 20.72
C ILE A 162 12.03 10.13 19.27
N LEU A 163 12.95 10.59 18.40
CA LEU A 163 12.63 10.82 16.99
C LEU A 163 12.22 9.53 16.26
N HIS A 164 12.83 8.40 16.60
CA HIS A 164 12.47 7.09 16.02
C HIS A 164 11.07 6.64 16.46
N LYS A 165 10.70 6.91 17.72
CA LYS A 165 9.33 6.68 18.21
C LYS A 165 8.31 7.54 17.46
N ASP A 166 8.60 8.83 17.26
CA ASP A 166 7.73 9.74 16.53
C ASP A 166 7.58 9.33 15.06
N PHE A 167 8.68 8.93 14.41
CA PHE A 167 8.65 8.35 13.07
C PHE A 167 7.73 7.12 13.01
N ASN A 168 7.87 6.18 13.95
CA ASN A 168 7.04 4.99 14.01
C ASN A 168 5.56 5.29 14.25
N HIS A 169 5.26 6.29 15.08
CA HIS A 169 3.90 6.77 15.29
C HIS A 169 3.30 7.36 14.00
N HIS A 170 4.07 8.18 13.28
CA HIS A 170 3.66 8.77 12.00
C HIS A 170 3.38 7.69 10.95
N ILE A 171 4.28 6.72 10.81
CA ILE A 171 4.10 5.59 9.89
C ILE A 171 2.85 4.78 10.22
N THR A 172 2.62 4.47 11.50
CA THR A 172 1.44 3.72 11.93
C THR A 172 0.15 4.49 11.63
N SER A 173 0.15 5.80 11.91
CA SER A 173 -1.00 6.67 11.63
C SER A 173 -1.32 6.72 10.14
N LEU A 174 -0.29 6.76 9.29
CA LEU A 174 -0.42 6.76 7.84
C LEU A 174 -0.97 5.43 7.29
N ILE A 175 -0.55 4.28 7.85
CA ILE A 175 -1.15 2.98 7.50
C ILE A 175 -2.64 2.96 7.85
N VAL A 176 -3.01 3.52 9.00
CA VAL A 176 -4.42 3.62 9.41
C VAL A 176 -5.19 4.56 8.47
N GLU A 177 -4.58 5.66 8.04
CA GLU A 177 -5.19 6.61 7.11
C GLU A 177 -5.45 5.97 5.74
N ILE A 178 -4.48 5.24 5.18
CA ILE A 178 -4.62 4.53 3.90
C ILE A 178 -5.74 3.48 3.94
N ASN A 179 -5.90 2.80 5.07
CA ASN A 179 -7.00 1.84 5.25
C ASN A 179 -8.38 2.50 5.33
N LYS A 180 -8.44 3.79 5.68
CA LYS A 180 -9.69 4.56 5.83
C LYS A 180 -10.10 5.32 4.58
N THR A 181 -9.14 5.73 3.75
CA THR A 181 -9.39 6.14 2.34
C THR A 181 -9.98 4.97 1.58
#